data_AF-A0A8B9EPW4-F1
#
_entry.id   AF-A0A8B9EPW4-F1
#
_cell.length_a   1.000
_cell.length_b   1.000
_cell.length_c   1.000
_cell.angle_alpha   90.00
_cell.angle_beta   90.00
_cell.angle_gamma   90.00
#
_symmetry.space_group_name_H-M   'P 1'
#
loop_
_entity.id
_entity.type
_entity.pdbx_description
1 polymer ?
#
loop_
_entity_poly.entity_id
_entity_poly.type
_entity_poly.pdbx_seq_one_letter_code
_entity_poly.pdbx_strand_id
1 'polypeptide(L)' 'MDCDCVENMATALDSRCPICLDSWDDASYVLPCLHQFCFRCIQRWAESKPECPLSGVQLCRPWLGSGGP' A
#
# COMPACT_ATOMS: atom_id res chain seq x y z
N MET A 1 19.02 -32.08 18.00
CA MET A 1 18.70 -31.11 19.06
C MET A 1 18.73 -29.78 18.34
N ASP A 2 17.62 -29.52 17.67
CA ASP A 2 17.32 -28.42 16.76
C ASP A 2 15.82 -28.59 16.48
N CYS A 3 14.98 -28.31 17.49
CA CYS A 3 14.33 -27.03 17.79
C CYS A 3 13.43 -26.52 16.63
N ASP A 4 12.14 -26.82 16.81
CA ASP A 4 10.96 -26.00 16.48
C ASP A 4 10.58 -25.86 15.00
N CYS A 5 9.53 -26.58 14.56
CA CYS A 5 8.13 -26.14 14.55
C CYS A 5 7.88 -25.08 13.47
N VAL A 6 7.08 -25.44 12.45
CA VAL A 6 6.29 -24.49 11.64
C VAL A 6 5.89 -23.31 12.51
N GLU A 7 6.15 -22.06 12.10
CA GLU A 7 5.55 -20.79 12.58
C GLU A 7 6.50 -19.61 12.27
N ASN A 8 6.56 -19.13 11.01
CA ASN A 8 6.96 -17.72 10.78
C ASN A 8 6.51 -17.09 9.45
N MET A 9 5.65 -17.75 8.66
CA MET A 9 5.05 -17.10 7.47
C MET A 9 4.14 -15.90 7.83
N ALA A 10 3.87 -15.71 9.12
CA ALA A 10 3.13 -14.57 9.67
C ALA A 10 3.92 -13.24 9.68
N THR A 11 5.26 -13.24 9.56
CA THR A 11 6.05 -11.98 9.58
C THR A 11 6.46 -11.50 8.18
N ALA A 12 6.17 -12.29 7.13
CA ALA A 12 6.49 -11.86 5.77
C ALA A 12 5.41 -10.94 5.18
N LEU A 13 4.18 -10.95 5.70
CA LEU A 13 3.10 -10.05 5.24
C LEU A 13 3.22 -8.62 5.77
N ASP A 14 3.94 -8.44 6.88
CA ASP A 14 4.16 -7.12 7.49
C ASP A 14 5.07 -6.22 6.62
N SER A 15 5.90 -6.82 5.77
CA SER A 15 6.85 -6.11 4.92
C SER A 15 6.53 -6.20 3.42
N ARG A 16 5.26 -6.42 3.05
CA ARG A 16 4.83 -6.46 1.65
C ARG A 16 3.68 -5.50 1.39
N CYS A 17 3.64 -4.94 0.18
CA CYS A 17 2.59 -4.02 -0.17
C CYS A 17 1.25 -4.75 -0.29
N PRO A 18 0.18 -4.31 0.39
CA PRO A 18 -1.12 -5.00 0.35
C PRO A 18 -1.83 -4.90 -1.02
N ILE A 19 -1.35 -4.06 -1.94
CA ILE A 19 -1.92 -3.92 -3.29
C ILE A 19 -1.30 -4.95 -4.25
N CYS A 20 0.04 -5.07 -4.28
CA CYS A 20 0.72 -6.02 -5.16
C CYS A 20 1.15 -7.32 -4.49
N LEU A 21 1.01 -7.42 -3.16
CA LEU A 21 1.45 -8.53 -2.31
C LEU A 21 2.95 -8.87 -2.48
N ASP A 22 3.73 -7.92 -2.99
CA ASP A 22 5.15 -8.05 -3.28
C ASP A 22 5.99 -7.13 -2.39
N SER A 23 7.30 -7.23 -2.54
CA SER A 23 8.29 -6.40 -1.85
C SER A 23 8.04 -4.91 -2.12
N TRP A 24 8.38 -4.06 -1.15
CA TRP A 24 8.29 -2.62 -1.32
C TRP A 24 9.34 -2.15 -2.34
N ASP A 25 8.89 -1.79 -3.55
CA ASP A 25 9.75 -1.24 -4.61
C ASP A 25 10.02 0.27 -4.39
N ASP A 26 9.01 1.00 -3.89
CA ASP A 26 9.12 2.41 -3.53
C ASP A 26 7.99 2.77 -2.54
N ALA A 27 8.28 2.72 -1.25
CA ALA A 27 7.25 2.88 -0.22
C ALA A 27 6.80 4.34 -0.11
N SER A 28 5.57 4.60 -0.50
CA SER A 28 4.89 5.89 -0.38
C SER A 28 3.85 5.86 0.73
N TYR A 29 3.67 6.99 1.40
CA TYR A 29 2.66 7.15 2.45
C TYR A 29 1.47 7.92 1.91
N VAL A 30 0.26 7.41 2.13
CA VAL A 30 -0.96 8.13 1.79
C VAL A 30 -1.43 9.03 2.91
N LEU A 31 -1.71 10.28 2.60
CA LEU A 31 -2.36 11.20 3.53
C LEU A 31 -3.88 11.22 3.31
N PRO A 32 -4.69 11.31 4.38
CA PRO A 32 -4.31 11.57 5.79
C PRO A 32 -4.06 10.31 6.65
N CYS A 33 -4.29 9.10 6.13
CA CYS A 33 -4.25 7.88 6.94
C CYS A 33 -2.85 7.33 7.26
N LEU A 34 -1.80 7.88 6.63
CA LEU A 34 -0.40 7.48 6.76
C LEU A 34 -0.11 5.99 6.48
N HIS A 35 -0.98 5.33 5.72
CA HIS A 35 -0.74 3.95 5.28
C HIS A 35 0.35 3.89 4.22
N GLN A 36 1.18 2.85 4.27
CA GLN A 36 2.30 2.65 3.36
C GLN A 36 1.90 1.74 2.20
N PHE A 37 2.16 2.18 0.97
CA PHE A 37 1.88 1.46 -0.29
C PHE A 37 3.02 1.67 -1.27
N CYS A 38 3.24 0.75 -2.21
CA CYS A 38 4.15 1.03 -3.33
C CYS A 38 3.65 2.24 -4.12
N PHE A 39 4.53 3.18 -4.46
CA PHE A 39 4.22 4.39 -5.21
C PHE A 39 3.40 4.09 -6.48
N ARG A 40 3.85 3.11 -7.27
CA ARG A 40 3.15 2.66 -8.49
C ARG A 40 1.77 2.06 -8.22
N CYS A 41 1.62 1.39 -7.08
CA CYS A 41 0.36 0.75 -6.70
C CYS A 41 -0.66 1.79 -6.26
N ILE A 42 -0.26 2.72 -5.40
CA ILE A 42 -1.16 3.79 -4.96
C ILE A 42 -1.48 4.78 -6.08
N GLN A 43 -0.52 5.04 -6.97
CA GLN A 43 -0.75 5.91 -8.13
C GLN A 43 -1.87 5.34 -9.02
N ARG A 44 -1.76 4.06 -9.42
CA ARG A 44 -2.80 3.38 -10.21
C ARG A 44 -4.14 3.29 -9.48
N TRP A 45 -4.07 3.07 -8.16
CA TRP A 45 -5.28 3.04 -7.34
C TRP A 45 -5.97 4.40 -7.35
N ALA A 46 -5.22 5.49 -7.12
CA ALA A 46 -5.74 6.86 -7.12
C ALA A 46 -6.33 7.29 -8.48
N GLU A 47 -5.81 6.75 -9.59
CA GLU A 47 -6.39 6.94 -10.94
C GLU A 47 -7.80 6.31 -11.07
N SER A 48 -8.05 5.21 -10.35
CA SER A 48 -9.36 4.52 -10.38
C SER A 48 -10.29 5.00 -9.27
N LYS A 49 -9.78 5.12 -8.05
CA LYS A 49 -10.50 5.53 -6.84
C LYS A 49 -9.59 6.37 -5.93
N PRO A 50 -9.96 7.62 -5.61
CA PRO A 50 -9.20 8.48 -4.71
C PRO A 50 -9.45 8.15 -3.22
N GLU A 51 -9.55 6.87 -2.87
CA GLU A 51 -9.80 6.39 -1.51
C GLU A 51 -8.68 5.46 -1.04
N CYS A 52 -8.44 5.35 0.26
CA CYS A 52 -7.45 4.43 0.79
C CYS A 52 -8.00 3.00 0.77
N PRO A 53 -7.27 2.00 0.21
CA PRO A 53 -7.76 0.62 0.13
C PRO A 53 -7.84 -0.08 1.50
N LEU A 54 -7.15 0.43 2.54
CA LEU A 54 -7.17 -0.16 3.88
C LEU A 54 -8.28 0.40 4.77
N SER A 55 -8.59 1.69 4.64
CA SER A 55 -9.49 2.39 5.56
C SER A 55 -10.71 3.01 4.89
N GLY A 56 -10.78 3.01 3.55
CA GLY A 56 -11.85 3.66 2.78
C GLY A 56 -11.88 5.18 2.92
N VAL A 57 -10.90 5.78 3.61
CA VAL A 57 -10.87 7.24 3.76
C VAL A 57 -10.49 7.89 2.45
N GLN A 58 -11.11 9.03 2.14
CA GLN A 58 -10.76 9.80 0.95
C GLN A 58 -9.32 10.30 1.08
N LEU A 59 -8.50 10.02 0.07
CA LEU A 59 -7.14 10.51 0.00
C LEU A 59 -7.17 12.03 -0.11
N CYS A 60 -6.27 12.70 0.61
CA CYS A 60 -6.11 14.15 0.45
C CYS A 60 -5.70 14.42 -1.00
N ARG A 61 -6.51 15.17 -1.75
CA ARG A 61 -6.26 15.52 -3.16
C ARG A 61 -5.27 16.69 -3.21
N PRO A 62 -3.98 16.41 -3.43
CA PRO A 62 -3.23 17.20 -4.42
C PRO A 62 -2.62 16.36 -5.55
N TRP A 63 -2.81 15.04 -5.54
CA TRP A 63 -2.28 14.11 -6.57
C TRP A 63 -3.15 14.01 -7.83
N LEU A 64 -4.46 14.22 -7.69
CA LEU A 64 -5.44 14.19 -8.79
C LEU A 64 -5.61 15.60 -9.38
N GLY A 65 -4.49 16.26 -9.66
CA GLY A 65 -4.44 17.54 -10.34
C GLY A 65 -4.84 17.34 -11.80
N SER A 66 -6.10 17.66 -12.10
CA SER A 66 -6.70 17.96 -13.40
C SER A 66 -5.72 17.96 -14.59
N GLY A 67 -5.43 16.76 -15.09
CA GLY A 67 -4.87 16.52 -16.41
C GLY A 67 -5.78 15.52 -17.10
N GLY A 68 -6.74 16.04 -17.84
CA GLY A 68 -7.52 15.20 -18.76
C GLY A 68 -8.58 16.03 -19.49
N PRO A 69 -8.78 15.77 -20.78
CA PRO A 69 -7.78 15.61 -21.85
C PRO A 69 -7.04 16.91 -22.19
#